data_AF-A0A1U7CUU6-F1
#
_entry.id   AF-A0A1U7CUU6-F1
#
_cell.length_a   1.000
_cell.length_b   1.000
_cell.length_c   1.000
_cell.angle_alpha   90.00
_cell.angle_beta   90.00
_cell.angle_gamma   90.00
#
_symmetry.space_group_name_H-M   'P 1'
#
loop_
_entity.id
_entity.type
_entity.pdbx_description
1 polymer ?
#
loop_
_entity_poly.entity_id
_entity_poly.type
_entity_poly.pdbx_seq_one_letter_code
_entity_poly.pdbx_strand_id
1 'polypeptide(L)'
;MGIMRRGSSRPGSVRRSRLQGPEVLESRQLLASNIAGYLSPYIPSDLYVRNPITNQREFVSAQSLQRPNDPNGPLVSNQGKIVSGKDRAGNEYTITVHGPGQVIVTDTTPNDGALDDDIATIQIVGSNIRSTYVTGSTVASARTLTNGVVKFNQLIAAQGVKSIQLNGFDLTSSVSPAQSAATGIFLHGGVQTLQFHDIVGIFDQSTGAAPYQITIGDPNVPLKVKPSIYLDSIYNSVFDSTSDTIPTTPITTPYVQFSINGTVQNFSIVSATQSAVAPNYIAGSQDGTVETWSGYPVSGPPPAAYQFFYNIVGTTGRTSLQALAVDNLKVRGSAKNFTAQKNTTPFTSSESGLRYLRRATFGGNADAVALDVNGNIGDLTFKKGLGDPTGVYTASATVPSTSETGTATQTQLLPATNYGIPAGSTGYPAAGDLGGVVRARNIRSIRAKAADVHLITAQNPDFVSLNQPSTPDYVVQPGTAMTNTAITTDGSINHVNVTGNLLNSEIKTGFNYQTYLQGLQGTRRASRIASYKQNGDLVNSVVSATYIPANGVYNQATGTAGRGQIRGHVRGFAYGTGGRTALGNYGAGVFARSKIGRLPVSP
;
A
#
# COMPACT_ATOMS: atom_id res chain seq x y z
N MET A 1 -75.07 -29.60 28.07
CA MET A 1 -74.70 -29.56 26.63
C MET A 1 -73.34 -30.24 26.49
N GLY A 2 -73.08 -31.03 25.42
CA GLY A 2 -71.75 -31.61 25.07
C GLY A 2 -71.12 -32.60 26.07
N ILE A 3 -70.64 -33.82 25.76
CA ILE A 3 -70.37 -34.54 24.49
C ILE A 3 -69.34 -33.80 23.61
N MET A 4 -68.13 -34.31 23.30
CA MET A 4 -67.37 -35.54 23.67
C MET A 4 -65.86 -35.11 23.77
N ARG A 5 -64.81 -35.90 24.07
CA ARG A 5 -64.43 -37.34 24.12
C ARG A 5 -63.19 -37.43 25.08
N ARG A 6 -62.59 -38.57 25.49
CA ARG A 6 -62.72 -40.02 25.22
C ARG A 6 -62.37 -40.76 26.53
N GLY A 7 -63.15 -41.76 26.94
CA GLY A 7 -62.98 -42.45 28.22
C GLY A 7 -61.88 -43.52 28.26
N SER A 8 -61.53 -43.93 29.49
CA SER A 8 -60.63 -45.04 29.82
C SER A 8 -61.36 -46.39 29.91
N SER A 9 -60.62 -47.47 30.26
CA SER A 9 -61.12 -48.83 30.57
C SER A 9 -61.58 -49.64 29.34
N ARG A 10 -61.56 -50.98 29.29
CA ARG A 10 -61.12 -52.11 30.18
C ARG A 10 -61.20 -53.40 29.30
N PRO A 11 -61.08 -54.64 29.82
CA PRO A 11 -60.20 -55.23 30.83
C PRO A 11 -59.34 -56.35 30.17
N GLY A 12 -58.85 -57.34 30.93
CA GLY A 12 -58.49 -58.66 30.39
C GLY A 12 -57.15 -59.22 30.89
N SER A 13 -57.20 -60.33 31.63
CA SER A 13 -56.03 -61.09 32.08
C SER A 13 -55.91 -62.43 31.32
N VAL A 14 -54.86 -63.21 31.63
CA VAL A 14 -54.68 -64.66 31.35
C VAL A 14 -53.93 -65.08 30.06
N ARG A 15 -52.61 -65.32 30.24
CA ARG A 15 -51.74 -66.34 29.56
C ARG A 15 -51.43 -66.12 28.06
N ARG A 16 -50.30 -66.61 27.50
CA ARG A 16 -49.39 -67.70 27.91
C ARG A 16 -47.90 -67.36 27.72
N SER A 17 -47.08 -67.83 28.68
CA SER A 17 -45.75 -68.50 28.54
C SER A 17 -44.62 -67.86 27.69
N ARG A 18 -43.32 -68.00 28.02
CA ARG A 18 -42.62 -69.07 28.76
C ARG A 18 -41.17 -68.60 29.09
N LEU A 19 -40.63 -68.87 30.30
CA LEU A 19 -39.18 -69.00 30.65
C LEU A 19 -38.27 -67.76 30.40
N GLN A 20 -37.18 -67.44 31.11
CA GLN A 20 -36.47 -67.79 32.37
C GLN A 20 -35.74 -66.46 32.78
N GLY A 21 -35.35 -66.11 34.01
CA GLY A 21 -35.08 -66.89 35.24
C GLY A 21 -33.57 -67.17 35.38
N PRO A 22 -32.83 -66.76 36.44
CA PRO A 22 -33.22 -66.03 37.66
C PRO A 22 -32.39 -64.75 37.97
N GLU A 23 -32.68 -64.18 39.14
CA GLU A 23 -31.91 -63.34 40.09
C GLU A 23 -30.39 -63.09 39.89
N VAL A 24 -29.87 -61.97 40.46
CA VAL A 24 -28.85 -61.92 41.55
C VAL A 24 -28.25 -60.50 41.73
N LEU A 25 -28.40 -59.96 42.95
CA LEU A 25 -27.62 -58.89 43.65
C LEU A 25 -27.35 -57.50 43.00
N GLU A 26 -27.68 -56.45 43.76
CA GLU A 26 -26.94 -55.17 43.71
C GLU A 26 -25.51 -55.38 44.25
N SER A 27 -24.50 -54.84 43.57
CA SER A 27 -23.10 -54.87 44.03
C SER A 27 -22.60 -53.49 44.45
N ARG A 28 -22.27 -53.33 45.74
CA ARG A 28 -21.61 -52.12 46.26
C ARG A 28 -20.11 -52.14 45.92
N GLN A 29 -19.70 -51.35 44.94
CA GLN A 29 -18.30 -50.97 44.73
C GLN A 29 -18.21 -49.55 44.16
N LEU A 30 -17.15 -48.76 44.37
CA LEU A 30 -16.30 -48.54 45.56
C LEU A 30 -15.45 -47.30 45.22
N LEU A 31 -15.04 -46.49 46.21
CA LEU A 31 -14.13 -45.36 45.96
C LEU A 31 -12.73 -45.87 45.58
N ALA A 32 -12.42 -45.92 44.29
CA ALA A 32 -11.11 -46.29 43.76
C ALA A 32 -10.12 -45.11 43.71
N SER A 33 -10.08 -44.28 44.77
CA SER A 33 -9.18 -43.11 44.87
C SER A 33 -7.73 -43.45 45.26
N ASN A 34 -7.45 -44.72 45.58
CA ASN A 34 -6.20 -45.18 46.19
C ASN A 34 -5.39 -46.13 45.26
N ILE A 35 -5.38 -45.86 43.95
CA ILE A 35 -4.42 -46.51 43.05
C ILE A 35 -3.08 -45.77 43.20
N ALA A 36 -2.05 -46.48 43.67
CA ALA A 36 -0.72 -45.89 43.84
C ALA A 36 -0.16 -45.44 42.48
N GLY A 37 0.47 -44.26 42.43
CA GLY A 37 0.78 -43.56 41.17
C GLY A 37 1.60 -44.34 40.14
N TYR A 38 2.39 -45.32 40.57
CA TYR A 38 3.16 -46.20 39.67
C TYR A 38 2.30 -47.17 38.83
N LEU A 39 1.02 -47.38 39.17
CA LEU A 39 0.07 -48.17 38.37
C LEU A 39 -0.74 -47.31 37.38
N SER A 40 -0.68 -45.97 37.48
CA SER A 40 -1.37 -45.05 36.56
C SER A 40 -1.06 -45.24 35.06
N PRO A 41 0.15 -45.65 34.61
CA PRO A 41 0.46 -45.73 33.18
C PRO A 41 -0.32 -46.78 32.37
N TYR A 42 -0.98 -47.72 33.06
CA TYR A 42 -1.63 -48.90 32.46
C TYR A 42 -3.16 -48.82 32.42
N ILE A 43 -3.76 -47.73 32.92
CA ILE A 43 -5.21 -47.50 32.84
C ILE A 43 -5.44 -46.44 31.75
N PRO A 44 -6.04 -46.79 30.59
CA PRO A 44 -6.38 -45.82 29.56
C PRO A 44 -7.57 -44.97 30.01
N SER A 45 -7.30 -43.94 30.79
CA SER A 45 -8.23 -42.86 31.05
C SER A 45 -8.17 -41.86 29.89
N ASP A 46 -9.13 -41.95 28.97
CA ASP A 46 -9.26 -40.96 27.92
C ASP A 46 -9.79 -39.64 28.50
N LEU A 47 -9.00 -38.58 28.33
CA LEU A 47 -9.35 -37.25 28.77
C LEU A 47 -10.20 -36.57 27.68
N TYR A 48 -11.40 -36.16 28.07
CA TYR A 48 -12.31 -35.40 27.22
C TYR A 48 -11.79 -33.97 27.01
N VAL A 49 -11.02 -33.77 25.95
CA VAL A 49 -10.64 -32.43 25.48
C VAL A 49 -11.76 -31.91 24.57
N ARG A 50 -12.16 -30.65 24.74
CA ARG A 50 -13.17 -30.04 23.87
C ARG A 50 -12.49 -29.31 22.72
N ASN A 51 -12.74 -29.75 21.50
CA ASN A 51 -12.19 -29.13 20.30
C ASN A 51 -12.67 -27.66 20.23
N PRO A 52 -11.76 -26.66 20.18
CA PRO A 52 -12.14 -25.24 20.24
C PRO A 52 -12.78 -24.71 18.96
N ILE A 53 -12.75 -25.49 17.87
CA ILE A 53 -13.31 -25.14 16.54
C ILE A 53 -14.69 -25.80 16.37
N THR A 54 -14.80 -27.11 16.62
CA THR A 54 -16.06 -27.87 16.43
C THR A 54 -16.96 -27.88 17.67
N ASN A 55 -16.41 -27.53 18.85
CA ASN A 55 -17.08 -27.59 20.16
C ASN A 55 -17.53 -29.01 20.57
N GLN A 56 -17.10 -30.04 19.83
CA GLN A 56 -17.31 -31.46 20.14
C GLN A 56 -16.29 -31.93 21.20
N ARG A 57 -16.55 -33.10 21.80
CA ARG A 57 -15.59 -33.76 22.70
C ARG A 57 -14.74 -34.71 21.90
N GLU A 58 -13.43 -34.56 21.98
CA GLU A 58 -12.43 -35.47 21.44
C GLU A 58 -11.79 -36.25 22.60
N PHE A 59 -11.41 -37.49 22.33
CA PHE A 59 -10.73 -38.35 23.28
C PHE A 59 -9.22 -38.20 23.09
N VAL A 60 -8.53 -37.70 24.12
CA VAL A 60 -7.06 -37.67 24.16
C VAL A 60 -6.62 -38.60 25.28
N SER A 61 -5.95 -39.71 24.95
CA SER A 61 -5.56 -40.67 25.99
C SER A 61 -4.58 -40.02 26.97
N ALA A 62 -4.82 -40.17 28.28
CA ALA A 62 -3.90 -39.62 29.29
C ALA A 62 -2.46 -40.14 29.11
N GLN A 63 -2.31 -41.36 28.57
CA GLN A 63 -1.02 -41.94 28.24
C GLN A 63 -0.25 -41.13 27.17
N SER A 64 -0.92 -40.47 26.22
CA SER A 64 -0.28 -39.57 25.24
C SER A 64 0.25 -38.27 25.87
N LEU A 65 -0.36 -37.83 26.98
CA LEU A 65 0.04 -36.65 27.75
C LEU A 65 1.12 -36.98 28.81
N GLN A 66 1.21 -38.24 29.24
CA GLN A 66 2.18 -38.73 30.23
C GLN A 66 3.52 -39.19 29.63
N ARG A 67 3.78 -38.97 28.33
CA ARG A 67 5.08 -39.23 27.69
C ARG A 67 5.85 -37.92 27.46
N PRO A 68 6.64 -37.43 28.43
CA PRO A 68 7.42 -36.19 28.27
C PRO A 68 8.51 -36.29 27.18
N ASN A 69 8.85 -37.50 26.74
CA ASN A 69 9.93 -37.77 25.77
C ASN A 69 9.42 -38.36 24.44
N ASP A 70 8.11 -38.33 24.16
CA ASP A 70 7.57 -38.74 22.87
C ASP A 70 7.57 -37.53 21.91
N PRO A 71 8.43 -37.48 20.88
CA PRO A 71 8.54 -36.30 20.00
C PRO A 71 7.30 -36.06 19.13
N ASN A 72 6.33 -36.99 19.13
CA ASN A 72 5.02 -36.83 18.50
C ASN A 72 3.90 -36.62 19.53
N GLY A 73 4.21 -36.61 20.83
CA GLY A 73 3.24 -36.47 21.92
C GLY A 73 2.59 -35.08 21.95
N PRO A 74 1.26 -34.96 22.16
CA PRO A 74 0.52 -33.70 21.97
C PRO A 74 0.89 -32.53 22.91
N LEU A 75 1.75 -32.73 23.91
CA LEU A 75 2.31 -31.65 24.75
C LEU A 75 3.69 -31.16 24.31
N VAL A 76 4.42 -31.95 23.53
CA VAL A 76 5.86 -31.76 23.21
C VAL A 76 6.18 -31.88 21.72
N SER A 77 5.19 -32.22 20.88
CA SER A 77 5.37 -32.35 19.44
C SER A 77 5.73 -31.02 18.78
N ASN A 78 6.91 -31.03 18.16
CA ASN A 78 7.39 -29.95 17.30
C ASN A 78 6.95 -30.13 15.83
N GLN A 79 6.13 -31.14 15.51
CA GLN A 79 5.67 -31.41 14.15
C GLN A 79 4.88 -30.20 13.61
N GLY A 80 5.35 -29.60 12.51
CA GLY A 80 4.82 -28.35 11.97
C GLY A 80 4.97 -27.12 12.90
N LYS A 81 5.63 -27.24 14.05
CA LYS A 81 6.03 -26.09 14.89
C LYS A 81 7.28 -25.43 14.36
N ILE A 82 8.19 -26.20 13.78
CA ILE A 82 9.39 -25.73 13.11
C ILE A 82 9.44 -26.44 11.76
N VAL A 83 9.53 -25.67 10.68
CA VAL A 83 9.79 -26.17 9.32
C VAL A 83 10.98 -25.41 8.77
N SER A 84 11.96 -26.15 8.26
CA SER A 84 13.18 -25.61 7.67
C SER A 84 13.41 -26.24 6.31
N GLY A 85 13.98 -25.48 5.39
CA GLY A 85 14.27 -25.89 4.02
C GLY A 85 15.32 -24.97 3.41
N LYS A 86 15.48 -25.07 2.09
CA LYS A 86 16.33 -24.20 1.28
C LYS A 86 15.54 -23.68 0.08
N ASP A 87 15.98 -22.58 -0.51
CA ASP A 87 15.61 -22.24 -1.88
C ASP A 87 16.61 -22.85 -2.88
N ARG A 88 16.28 -22.71 -4.17
CA ARG A 88 17.07 -23.22 -5.30
C ARG A 88 18.50 -22.64 -5.40
N ALA A 89 18.78 -21.51 -4.75
CA ALA A 89 20.12 -20.92 -4.67
C ALA A 89 20.93 -21.48 -3.48
N GLY A 90 20.29 -22.25 -2.61
CA GLY A 90 20.84 -22.83 -1.39
C GLY A 90 20.70 -21.95 -0.16
N ASN A 91 19.89 -20.88 -0.21
CA ASN A 91 19.59 -20.06 0.97
C ASN A 91 18.75 -20.87 1.94
N GLU A 92 19.17 -20.99 3.19
CA GLU A 92 18.43 -21.73 4.21
C GLU A 92 17.32 -20.86 4.79
N TYR A 93 16.14 -21.45 5.00
CA TYR A 93 15.04 -20.80 5.71
C TYR A 93 14.56 -21.64 6.89
N THR A 94 14.00 -20.98 7.91
CA THR A 94 13.30 -21.61 9.01
C THR A 94 12.08 -20.78 9.38
N ILE A 95 10.93 -21.45 9.52
CA ILE A 95 9.65 -20.85 9.96
C ILE A 95 9.19 -21.60 11.21
N THR A 96 8.96 -20.84 12.29
CA THR A 96 8.57 -21.36 13.60
C THR A 96 7.20 -20.80 14.02
N VAL A 97 6.35 -21.67 14.58
CA VAL A 97 5.00 -21.35 15.10
C VAL A 97 4.96 -21.53 16.62
N HIS A 98 4.75 -20.42 17.33
CA HIS A 98 4.62 -20.36 18.78
C HIS A 98 3.14 -20.31 19.18
N GLY A 99 2.75 -21.05 20.21
CA GLY A 99 1.36 -21.16 20.66
C GLY A 99 0.57 -22.25 19.90
N PRO A 100 -0.77 -22.13 19.79
CA PRO A 100 -1.59 -23.11 19.09
C PRO A 100 -1.41 -23.02 17.56
N GLY A 101 -1.64 -24.14 16.88
CA GLY A 101 -1.49 -24.26 15.43
C GLY A 101 -0.09 -24.67 14.98
N GLN A 102 0.07 -24.82 13.67
CA GLN A 102 1.26 -25.29 12.98
C GLN A 102 1.38 -24.62 11.60
N VAL A 103 2.59 -24.63 11.03
CA VAL A 103 2.85 -24.23 9.64
C VAL A 103 3.04 -25.48 8.78
N ILE A 104 2.50 -25.43 7.57
CA ILE A 104 2.79 -26.35 6.48
C ILE A 104 3.46 -25.49 5.41
N VAL A 105 4.61 -25.93 4.90
CA VAL A 105 5.30 -25.28 3.78
C VAL A 105 5.30 -26.26 2.62
N THR A 106 5.00 -25.76 1.42
CA THR A 106 5.22 -26.48 0.17
C THR A 106 6.08 -25.62 -0.73
N ASP A 107 7.12 -26.20 -1.30
CA ASP A 107 7.92 -25.61 -2.37
C ASP A 107 7.23 -25.75 -3.73
N THR A 108 7.95 -25.36 -4.78
CA THR A 108 7.49 -25.35 -6.17
C THR A 108 7.55 -26.72 -6.88
N THR A 109 8.04 -27.77 -6.22
CA THR A 109 8.07 -29.17 -6.72
C THR A 109 7.32 -30.16 -5.80
N PRO A 110 6.02 -29.95 -5.52
CA PRO A 110 5.33 -30.72 -4.48
C PRO A 110 5.44 -32.24 -4.63
N ASN A 111 5.79 -32.90 -3.52
CA ASN A 111 5.85 -34.36 -3.31
C ASN A 111 7.11 -35.09 -3.82
N ASP A 112 8.21 -34.42 -4.13
CA ASP A 112 9.52 -35.06 -4.26
C ASP A 112 10.09 -35.56 -2.91
N GLY A 113 9.66 -34.96 -1.81
CA GLY A 113 10.08 -35.29 -0.43
C GLY A 113 11.17 -34.37 0.12
N ALA A 114 11.55 -33.33 -0.63
CA ALA A 114 12.48 -32.29 -0.21
C ALA A 114 11.73 -31.02 0.27
N LEU A 115 12.54 -29.99 0.54
CA LEU A 115 12.15 -28.58 0.66
C LEU A 115 13.40 -27.80 0.23
N ASP A 116 13.78 -27.87 -1.05
CA ASP A 116 15.01 -27.26 -1.59
C ASP A 116 14.84 -26.42 -2.87
N ASP A 117 13.60 -26.16 -3.27
CA ASP A 117 13.22 -25.21 -4.35
C ASP A 117 12.49 -23.96 -3.79
N ASP A 118 12.08 -22.99 -4.63
CA ASP A 118 11.38 -21.77 -4.17
C ASP A 118 10.06 -22.10 -3.41
N ILE A 119 9.59 -21.26 -2.47
CA ILE A 119 8.38 -21.58 -1.69
C ILE A 119 7.10 -21.28 -2.50
N ALA A 120 6.29 -22.31 -2.79
CA ALA A 120 4.96 -22.11 -3.38
C ALA A 120 3.95 -21.58 -2.35
N THR A 121 3.84 -22.22 -1.17
CA THR A 121 2.82 -21.88 -0.16
C THR A 121 3.35 -22.01 1.27
N ILE A 122 3.09 -20.99 2.09
CA ILE A 122 3.19 -21.01 3.55
C ILE A 122 1.75 -21.04 4.11
N GLN A 123 1.30 -22.17 4.64
CA GLN A 123 -0.05 -22.33 5.18
C GLN A 123 -0.03 -22.45 6.70
N ILE A 124 -0.77 -21.59 7.41
CA ILE A 124 -0.90 -21.60 8.87
C ILE A 124 -2.27 -22.17 9.25
N VAL A 125 -2.28 -23.25 10.04
CA VAL A 125 -3.51 -23.98 10.45
C VAL A 125 -3.56 -24.18 11.97
N GLY A 126 -4.76 -24.27 12.56
CA GLY A 126 -4.96 -24.43 14.01
C GLY A 126 -4.66 -23.17 14.84
N SER A 127 -4.55 -22.00 14.19
CA SER A 127 -4.07 -20.74 14.78
C SER A 127 -5.13 -19.97 15.56
N ASN A 128 -4.67 -19.05 16.40
CA ASN A 128 -5.51 -18.18 17.22
C ASN A 128 -5.02 -16.72 17.21
N ILE A 129 -5.95 -15.80 16.91
CA ILE A 129 -5.73 -14.36 16.77
C ILE A 129 -5.22 -13.67 18.05
N ARG A 130 -5.20 -14.36 19.20
CA ARG A 130 -4.73 -13.86 20.50
C ARG A 130 -3.42 -14.47 20.98
N SER A 131 -2.98 -15.60 20.42
CA SER A 131 -1.87 -16.40 20.97
C SER A 131 -0.95 -17.10 19.97
N THR A 132 -1.28 -17.21 18.68
CA THR A 132 -0.36 -17.80 17.68
C THR A 132 0.57 -16.73 17.10
N TYR A 133 1.87 -16.96 17.19
CA TYR A 133 2.90 -16.13 16.57
C TYR A 133 3.68 -16.98 15.57
N VAL A 134 3.97 -16.44 14.40
CA VAL A 134 4.79 -17.10 13.37
C VAL A 134 6.00 -16.23 13.07
N THR A 135 7.19 -16.82 13.15
CA THR A 135 8.48 -16.16 12.95
C THR A 135 9.29 -16.91 11.89
N GLY A 136 9.62 -16.25 10.80
CA GLY A 136 10.53 -16.73 9.76
C GLY A 136 11.85 -15.98 9.78
N SER A 137 12.93 -16.69 9.47
CA SER A 137 14.26 -16.15 9.22
C SER A 137 14.96 -16.91 8.10
N THR A 138 15.75 -16.21 7.29
CA THR A 138 16.59 -16.75 6.22
C THR A 138 18.08 -16.61 6.53
N VAL A 139 18.91 -17.40 5.86
CA VAL A 139 20.38 -17.37 5.91
C VAL A 139 20.91 -17.54 4.49
N ALA A 140 21.90 -16.73 4.10
CA ALA A 140 22.51 -16.80 2.78
C ALA A 140 23.22 -18.15 2.53
N SER A 141 23.17 -18.62 1.28
CA SER A 141 23.81 -19.86 0.85
C SER A 141 25.31 -19.88 1.17
N ALA A 142 25.76 -20.93 1.86
CA ALA A 142 27.19 -21.15 2.13
C ALA A 142 27.98 -21.63 0.90
N ARG A 143 27.32 -21.79 -0.26
CA ARG A 143 27.92 -22.28 -1.52
C ARG A 143 27.81 -21.28 -2.68
N THR A 144 26.80 -20.41 -2.65
CA THR A 144 26.46 -19.47 -3.72
C THR A 144 26.45 -18.06 -3.14
N LEU A 145 27.04 -17.07 -3.81
CA LEU A 145 26.93 -15.69 -3.36
C LEU A 145 25.50 -15.17 -3.61
N THR A 146 24.76 -14.93 -2.53
CA THR A 146 23.37 -14.42 -2.57
C THR A 146 23.19 -13.25 -1.58
N ASN A 147 22.03 -12.62 -1.63
CA ASN A 147 21.56 -11.66 -0.62
C ASN A 147 20.89 -12.32 0.60
N GLY A 148 20.76 -13.65 0.62
CA GLY A 148 20.07 -14.40 1.68
C GLY A 148 18.55 -14.16 1.78
N VAL A 149 17.90 -13.74 0.68
CA VAL A 149 16.44 -13.57 0.61
C VAL A 149 15.80 -14.78 -0.05
N VAL A 150 14.69 -15.27 0.52
CA VAL A 150 13.93 -16.43 0.01
C VAL A 150 12.57 -15.96 -0.53
N LYS A 151 12.17 -16.48 -1.69
CA LYS A 151 10.88 -16.13 -2.30
C LYS A 151 9.74 -16.97 -1.75
N PHE A 152 8.54 -16.40 -1.70
CA PHE A 152 7.30 -17.16 -1.55
C PHE A 152 6.17 -16.64 -2.45
N ASN A 153 5.38 -17.55 -3.02
CA ASN A 153 4.24 -17.21 -3.87
C ASN A 153 2.93 -16.98 -3.08
N GLN A 154 2.66 -17.80 -2.05
CA GLN A 154 1.45 -17.68 -1.22
C GLN A 154 1.71 -17.76 0.29
N LEU A 155 0.95 -16.97 1.06
CA LEU A 155 0.82 -17.10 2.52
C LEU A 155 -0.67 -17.16 2.90
N ILE A 156 -1.12 -18.25 3.53
CA ILE A 156 -2.55 -18.53 3.78
C ILE A 156 -2.80 -18.79 5.26
N ALA A 157 -3.82 -18.14 5.83
CA ALA A 157 -4.36 -18.47 7.15
C ALA A 157 -5.89 -18.28 7.20
N ALA A 158 -6.63 -19.39 7.17
CA ALA A 158 -8.09 -19.37 7.34
C ALA A 158 -8.50 -18.95 8.78
N GLN A 159 -7.68 -19.30 9.76
CA GLN A 159 -7.83 -18.91 11.17
C GLN A 159 -6.90 -17.75 11.49
N GLY A 160 -7.31 -16.88 12.42
CA GLY A 160 -6.59 -15.64 12.70
C GLY A 160 -5.26 -15.89 13.40
N VAL A 161 -4.24 -15.10 13.07
CA VAL A 161 -2.88 -15.22 13.62
C VAL A 161 -2.52 -13.94 14.36
N LYS A 162 -1.92 -13.99 15.55
CA LYS A 162 -1.58 -12.76 16.27
C LYS A 162 -0.47 -11.98 15.56
N SER A 163 0.64 -12.63 15.27
CA SER A 163 1.78 -12.04 14.58
C SER A 163 2.32 -12.98 13.52
N ILE A 164 2.66 -12.46 12.34
CA ILE A 164 3.45 -13.15 11.31
C ILE A 164 4.63 -12.22 11.00
N GLN A 165 5.86 -12.70 11.15
CA GLN A 165 7.08 -11.94 10.89
C GLN A 165 8.08 -12.80 10.11
N LEU A 166 8.08 -12.69 8.79
CA LEU A 166 8.91 -13.46 7.86
C LEU A 166 10.10 -12.62 7.40
N ASN A 167 11.17 -12.58 8.19
CA ASN A 167 12.32 -11.71 7.91
C ASN A 167 13.19 -12.33 6.80
N GLY A 168 13.44 -11.57 5.73
CA GLY A 168 14.14 -12.07 4.54
C GLY A 168 13.26 -12.85 3.54
N PHE A 169 11.93 -12.74 3.64
CA PHE A 169 11.00 -13.40 2.72
C PHE A 169 10.30 -12.40 1.81
N ASP A 170 10.35 -12.65 0.49
CA ASP A 170 9.78 -11.80 -0.56
C ASP A 170 8.54 -12.42 -1.21
N LEU A 171 7.46 -11.65 -1.31
CA LEU A 171 6.24 -12.06 -2.02
C LEU A 171 6.41 -11.86 -3.53
N THR A 172 6.40 -12.93 -4.32
CA THR A 172 6.50 -12.85 -5.79
C THR A 172 5.95 -14.07 -6.52
N SER A 173 5.49 -13.86 -7.76
CA SER A 173 5.16 -14.90 -8.73
C SER A 173 6.39 -15.49 -9.41
N SER A 174 7.56 -14.83 -9.32
CA SER A 174 8.82 -15.24 -9.95
C SER A 174 9.55 -16.35 -9.18
N VAL A 175 8.78 -17.34 -8.71
CA VAL A 175 9.26 -18.60 -8.12
C VAL A 175 9.55 -19.64 -9.21
N SER A 176 10.47 -20.56 -8.96
CA SER A 176 10.90 -21.57 -9.95
C SER A 176 10.91 -22.99 -9.36
N PRO A 177 10.17 -23.97 -9.93
CA PRO A 177 9.28 -23.85 -11.10
C PRO A 177 8.07 -22.92 -10.92
N ALA A 178 7.67 -22.29 -12.02
CA ALA A 178 6.55 -21.34 -12.02
C ALA A 178 5.22 -22.00 -11.59
N GLN A 179 4.47 -21.30 -10.72
CA GLN A 179 3.24 -21.82 -10.12
C GLN A 179 1.99 -21.24 -10.80
N SER A 180 0.96 -22.07 -10.97
CA SER A 180 -0.36 -21.64 -11.45
C SER A 180 -1.24 -21.03 -10.35
N ALA A 181 -0.86 -21.17 -9.08
CA ALA A 181 -1.60 -20.67 -7.93
C ALA A 181 -1.39 -19.15 -7.74
N ALA A 182 -2.49 -18.38 -7.70
CA ALA A 182 -2.45 -16.92 -7.71
C ALA A 182 -1.66 -16.30 -6.53
N THR A 183 -0.63 -15.53 -6.82
CA THR A 183 0.29 -14.92 -5.85
C THR A 183 -0.43 -14.00 -4.86
N GLY A 184 -0.18 -14.18 -3.56
CA GLY A 184 -0.83 -13.33 -2.55
C GLY A 184 -0.74 -13.78 -1.11
N ILE A 185 -1.39 -13.00 -0.24
CA ILE A 185 -1.46 -13.20 1.21
C ILE A 185 -2.93 -13.22 1.61
N PHE A 186 -3.41 -14.35 2.13
CA PHE A 186 -4.83 -14.64 2.34
C PHE A 186 -5.11 -14.98 3.81
N LEU A 187 -5.29 -13.94 4.63
CA LEU A 187 -5.43 -14.01 6.09
C LEU A 187 -6.89 -13.76 6.49
N HIS A 188 -7.81 -14.65 6.08
CA HIS A 188 -9.26 -14.48 6.28
C HIS A 188 -9.67 -14.42 7.76
N GLY A 189 -9.00 -15.19 8.64
CA GLY A 189 -9.21 -15.07 10.08
C GLY A 189 -8.63 -13.80 10.72
N GLY A 190 -7.91 -13.00 9.93
CA GLY A 190 -7.30 -11.74 10.34
C GLY A 190 -5.90 -11.87 10.95
N VAL A 191 -5.24 -10.72 11.13
CA VAL A 191 -3.91 -10.63 11.75
C VAL A 191 -3.79 -9.37 12.62
N GLN A 192 -3.01 -9.38 13.71
CA GLN A 192 -2.68 -8.15 14.45
C GLN A 192 -1.40 -7.50 13.93
N THR A 193 -0.36 -8.29 13.63
CA THR A 193 0.88 -7.83 12.99
C THR A 193 1.24 -8.73 11.81
N LEU A 194 1.42 -8.14 10.63
CA LEU A 194 2.04 -8.77 9.47
C LEU A 194 3.34 -8.04 9.14
N GLN A 195 4.43 -8.79 9.04
CA GLN A 195 5.73 -8.31 8.62
C GLN A 195 6.39 -9.34 7.70
N PHE A 196 6.97 -8.86 6.60
CA PHE A 196 7.87 -9.60 5.71
C PHE A 196 8.86 -8.61 5.07
N HIS A 197 9.70 -9.04 4.13
CA HIS A 197 10.72 -8.19 3.50
C HIS A 197 10.11 -7.34 2.37
N ASP A 198 10.12 -7.80 1.11
CA ASP A 198 9.60 -7.05 -0.03
C ASP A 198 8.36 -7.68 -0.70
N ILE A 199 7.64 -6.88 -1.49
CA ILE A 199 6.77 -7.38 -2.56
C ILE A 199 7.49 -7.12 -3.88
N VAL A 200 7.81 -8.17 -4.64
CA VAL A 200 8.49 -8.08 -5.94
C VAL A 200 7.49 -8.41 -7.06
N GLY A 201 6.67 -7.41 -7.40
CA GLY A 201 5.64 -7.47 -8.44
C GLY A 201 6.18 -7.07 -9.81
N ILE A 202 6.35 -8.07 -10.67
CA ILE A 202 6.82 -7.94 -12.06
C ILE A 202 5.76 -8.59 -12.95
N PHE A 203 5.01 -7.78 -13.70
CA PHE A 203 3.78 -8.20 -14.37
C PHE A 203 3.84 -7.98 -15.88
N ASP A 204 3.79 -9.06 -16.66
CA ASP A 204 3.77 -9.00 -18.12
C ASP A 204 2.33 -9.18 -18.67
N GLN A 205 1.78 -8.14 -19.28
CA GLN A 205 0.42 -8.14 -19.82
C GLN A 205 0.26 -9.08 -21.01
N SER A 206 1.31 -9.35 -21.79
CA SER A 206 1.25 -10.30 -22.92
C SER A 206 0.90 -11.72 -22.44
N THR A 207 1.37 -12.07 -21.24
CA THR A 207 1.10 -13.35 -20.56
C THR A 207 -0.20 -13.37 -19.74
N GLY A 208 -0.93 -12.25 -19.67
CA GLY A 208 -2.12 -12.10 -18.83
C GLY A 208 -1.83 -12.03 -17.32
N ALA A 209 -0.67 -11.49 -16.92
CA ALA A 209 -0.23 -11.48 -15.51
C ALA A 209 -1.26 -10.87 -14.54
N ALA A 210 -1.59 -11.61 -13.49
CA ALA A 210 -2.61 -11.25 -12.51
C ALA A 210 -2.08 -10.37 -11.35
N PRO A 211 -2.85 -9.38 -10.85
CA PRO A 211 -2.51 -8.60 -9.66
C PRO A 211 -2.30 -9.44 -8.39
N TYR A 212 -1.28 -9.09 -7.59
CA TYR A 212 -1.05 -9.70 -6.27
C TYR A 212 -2.07 -9.18 -5.26
N GLN A 213 -2.71 -10.10 -4.53
CA GLN A 213 -3.77 -9.79 -3.57
C GLN A 213 -3.33 -10.06 -2.12
N ILE A 214 -3.43 -9.05 -1.26
CA ILE A 214 -3.15 -9.13 0.17
C ILE A 214 -4.48 -8.90 0.91
N THR A 215 -5.21 -9.98 1.17
CA THR A 215 -6.54 -9.99 1.80
C THR A 215 -6.42 -10.26 3.30
N ILE A 216 -6.98 -9.38 4.13
CA ILE A 216 -6.97 -9.51 5.60
C ILE A 216 -8.40 -9.33 6.15
N GLY A 217 -8.92 -10.41 6.74
CA GLY A 217 -10.31 -10.54 7.16
C GLY A 217 -11.22 -11.14 6.07
N ASP A 218 -12.22 -11.91 6.48
CA ASP A 218 -13.35 -12.33 5.66
C ASP A 218 -14.18 -11.09 5.26
N PRO A 219 -14.51 -10.87 3.97
CA PRO A 219 -15.30 -9.72 3.54
C PRO A 219 -16.71 -9.65 4.19
N ASN A 220 -17.27 -10.79 4.60
CA ASN A 220 -18.60 -10.89 5.21
C ASN A 220 -18.59 -10.59 6.73
N VAL A 221 -17.42 -10.66 7.38
CA VAL A 221 -17.29 -10.55 8.85
C VAL A 221 -16.33 -9.41 9.22
N PRO A 222 -16.83 -8.26 9.72
CA PRO A 222 -16.00 -7.12 10.08
C PRO A 222 -14.87 -7.48 11.05
N LEU A 223 -13.64 -7.12 10.69
CA LEU A 223 -12.45 -7.52 11.43
C LEU A 223 -12.40 -6.84 12.81
N LYS A 224 -12.39 -7.68 13.87
CA LYS A 224 -12.43 -7.24 15.28
C LYS A 224 -11.08 -6.72 15.81
N VAL A 225 -9.99 -6.96 15.09
CA VAL A 225 -8.64 -6.44 15.38
C VAL A 225 -8.26 -5.36 14.37
N LYS A 226 -7.27 -4.53 14.72
CA LYS A 226 -6.67 -3.59 13.77
C LYS A 226 -5.31 -4.12 13.32
N PRO A 227 -5.10 -4.52 12.06
CA PRO A 227 -3.80 -4.98 11.61
C PRO A 227 -2.79 -3.83 11.60
N SER A 228 -1.56 -4.16 11.97
CA SER A 228 -0.35 -3.40 11.68
C SER A 228 0.42 -4.16 10.59
N ILE A 229 0.71 -3.49 9.47
CA ILE A 229 1.43 -4.05 8.34
C ILE A 229 2.76 -3.33 8.21
N TYR A 230 3.84 -4.12 8.17
CA TYR A 230 5.21 -3.68 7.99
C TYR A 230 5.81 -4.47 6.83
N LEU A 231 6.58 -3.78 6.00
CA LEU A 231 7.44 -4.34 4.97
C LEU A 231 8.49 -3.29 4.66
N ASP A 232 9.54 -3.65 3.95
CA ASP A 232 10.50 -2.68 3.49
C ASP A 232 10.04 -2.09 2.15
N SER A 233 10.08 -2.78 1.02
CA SER A 233 9.69 -2.18 -0.26
C SER A 233 8.62 -2.94 -1.05
N ILE A 234 7.93 -2.19 -1.92
CA ILE A 234 7.04 -2.71 -2.95
C ILE A 234 7.65 -2.31 -4.29
N TYR A 235 8.04 -3.28 -5.10
CA TYR A 235 8.29 -3.09 -6.52
C TYR A 235 7.02 -3.45 -7.28
N ASN A 236 6.53 -2.53 -8.09
CA ASN A 236 5.30 -2.70 -8.87
C ASN A 236 5.56 -2.25 -10.31
N SER A 237 6.11 -3.16 -11.10
CA SER A 237 6.50 -2.96 -12.49
C SER A 237 5.54 -3.75 -13.39
N VAL A 238 4.83 -3.06 -14.27
CA VAL A 238 3.95 -3.70 -15.26
C VAL A 238 4.47 -3.35 -16.64
N PHE A 239 4.45 -4.29 -17.57
CA PHE A 239 4.93 -4.13 -18.94
C PHE A 239 4.17 -5.04 -19.90
N ASP A 240 4.51 -4.97 -21.17
CA ASP A 240 4.04 -5.88 -22.21
C ASP A 240 5.27 -6.28 -23.03
N SER A 241 5.70 -7.54 -22.94
CA SER A 241 6.87 -8.03 -23.70
C SER A 241 6.64 -8.15 -25.21
N THR A 242 5.39 -8.05 -25.67
CA THR A 242 5.02 -8.11 -27.09
C THR A 242 4.80 -6.74 -27.72
N SER A 243 4.77 -5.66 -26.93
CA SER A 243 4.60 -4.30 -27.44
C SER A 243 5.89 -3.74 -28.04
N ASP A 244 5.83 -3.33 -29.30
CA ASP A 244 6.87 -2.55 -29.99
C ASP A 244 6.78 -1.04 -29.69
N THR A 245 5.75 -0.61 -28.95
CA THR A 245 5.49 0.79 -28.61
C THR A 245 5.48 1.04 -27.11
N ILE A 246 6.02 2.19 -26.68
CA ILE A 246 5.97 2.64 -25.27
C ILE A 246 4.51 3.03 -24.96
N PRO A 247 3.82 2.36 -24.02
CA PRO A 247 2.43 2.66 -23.71
C PRO A 247 2.26 4.07 -23.14
N THR A 248 1.34 4.83 -23.72
CA THR A 248 1.10 6.24 -23.37
C THR A 248 -0.05 6.45 -22.39
N THR A 249 -0.78 5.39 -22.02
CA THR A 249 -1.97 5.44 -21.15
C THR A 249 -1.68 4.81 -19.79
N PRO A 250 -2.12 5.45 -18.68
CA PRO A 250 -1.81 4.97 -17.33
C PRO A 250 -2.63 3.74 -16.94
N ILE A 251 -1.97 2.80 -16.27
CA ILE A 251 -2.64 1.66 -15.65
C ILE A 251 -3.40 2.14 -14.40
N THR A 252 -4.71 2.22 -14.53
CA THR A 252 -5.61 2.62 -13.43
C THR A 252 -6.00 1.43 -12.53
N THR A 253 -5.81 0.20 -12.99
CA THR A 253 -6.01 -1.06 -12.24
C THR A 253 -4.91 -1.25 -11.19
N PRO A 254 -5.22 -1.71 -9.95
CA PRO A 254 -4.20 -2.02 -8.97
C PRO A 254 -3.52 -3.36 -9.28
N TYR A 255 -2.19 -3.38 -9.35
CA TYR A 255 -1.40 -4.60 -9.54
C TYR A 255 -0.80 -5.16 -8.24
N VAL A 256 -0.69 -4.33 -7.20
CA VAL A 256 -0.46 -4.77 -5.81
C VAL A 256 -1.60 -4.20 -4.97
N GLN A 257 -2.45 -5.07 -4.43
CA GLN A 257 -3.70 -4.68 -3.76
C GLN A 257 -3.78 -5.23 -2.35
N PHE A 258 -3.82 -4.34 -1.36
CA PHE A 258 -4.18 -4.68 0.02
C PHE A 258 -5.68 -4.47 0.21
N SER A 259 -6.41 -5.52 0.55
CA SER A 259 -7.86 -5.52 0.81
C SER A 259 -8.12 -5.91 2.27
N ILE A 260 -8.52 -4.95 3.10
CA ILE A 260 -8.54 -5.10 4.56
C ILE A 260 -9.94 -4.77 5.08
N ASN A 261 -10.68 -5.79 5.56
CA ASN A 261 -12.06 -5.60 6.04
C ASN A 261 -12.14 -5.01 7.46
N GLY A 262 -11.46 -3.88 7.68
CA GLY A 262 -11.36 -3.26 9.00
C GLY A 262 -10.62 -1.93 9.02
N THR A 263 -10.24 -1.48 10.21
CA THR A 263 -9.38 -0.31 10.40
C THR A 263 -7.93 -0.74 10.54
N VAL A 264 -7.03 -0.20 9.72
CA VAL A 264 -5.58 -0.43 9.83
C VAL A 264 -5.01 0.42 10.98
N GLN A 265 -4.26 -0.19 11.89
CA GLN A 265 -3.57 0.54 12.96
C GLN A 265 -2.31 1.23 12.44
N ASN A 266 -1.50 0.49 11.67
CA ASN A 266 -0.28 0.96 11.04
C ASN A 266 -0.15 0.34 9.64
N PHE A 267 0.19 1.15 8.65
CA PHE A 267 0.74 0.71 7.37
C PHE A 267 2.08 1.42 7.22
N SER A 268 3.19 0.71 7.41
CA SER A 268 4.54 1.28 7.46
C SER A 268 5.48 0.56 6.52
N ILE A 269 5.71 1.15 5.35
CA ILE A 269 6.67 0.67 4.35
C ILE A 269 7.93 1.55 4.34
N VAL A 270 9.07 1.02 3.89
CA VAL A 270 10.18 1.86 3.41
C VAL A 270 9.75 2.55 2.12
N SER A 271 9.48 1.85 1.02
CA SER A 271 9.09 2.47 -0.25
C SER A 271 7.94 1.77 -0.97
N ALA A 272 7.21 2.54 -1.79
CA ALA A 272 6.44 2.01 -2.91
C ALA A 272 7.08 2.54 -4.19
N THR A 273 7.66 1.64 -4.97
CA THR A 273 8.60 1.93 -6.04
C THR A 273 8.19 1.21 -7.32
N GLN A 274 8.60 1.78 -8.43
CA GLN A 274 8.26 1.34 -9.78
C GLN A 274 9.54 1.43 -10.61
N SER A 275 9.71 0.52 -11.56
CA SER A 275 10.82 0.58 -12.51
C SER A 275 10.28 0.76 -13.92
N ALA A 276 10.94 1.64 -14.69
CA ALA A 276 10.79 1.72 -16.15
C ALA A 276 11.86 0.87 -16.87
N VAL A 277 12.51 -0.03 -16.12
CA VAL A 277 13.48 -1.02 -16.58
C VAL A 277 13.06 -2.34 -15.94
N ALA A 278 12.76 -3.38 -16.71
CA ALA A 278 12.54 -4.70 -16.14
C ALA A 278 13.80 -5.09 -15.33
N PRO A 279 13.69 -5.72 -14.14
CA PRO A 279 14.86 -6.27 -13.48
C PRO A 279 15.49 -7.28 -14.45
N ASN A 280 16.68 -6.98 -15.00
CA ASN A 280 17.37 -7.78 -16.00
C ASN A 280 17.98 -9.06 -15.38
N TYR A 281 17.12 -9.89 -14.79
CA TYR A 281 17.36 -11.30 -14.53
C TYR A 281 17.26 -12.08 -15.84
N ILE A 282 18.21 -11.85 -16.77
CA ILE A 282 18.48 -12.80 -17.85
C ILE A 282 19.20 -14.01 -17.21
N ALA A 283 18.42 -14.83 -16.51
CA ALA A 283 18.82 -16.15 -16.05
C ALA A 283 18.76 -17.11 -17.25
N GLY A 284 19.70 -16.96 -18.18
CA GLY A 284 19.70 -17.69 -19.45
C GLY A 284 20.96 -17.43 -20.25
N SER A 285 22.04 -18.14 -19.92
CA SER A 285 23.22 -18.18 -20.77
C SER A 285 22.96 -19.03 -22.01
N GLN A 286 23.14 -18.45 -23.19
CA GLN A 286 23.52 -19.20 -24.39
C GLN A 286 25.00 -18.89 -24.68
N ASP A 287 25.80 -19.94 -24.80
CA ASP A 287 27.15 -19.97 -25.38
C ASP A 287 28.24 -19.03 -24.83
N GLY A 288 28.23 -18.83 -23.50
CA GLY A 288 29.47 -18.85 -22.72
C GLY A 288 30.28 -17.55 -22.58
N THR A 289 29.88 -16.42 -23.18
CA THR A 289 30.49 -15.11 -22.93
C THR A 289 29.58 -14.19 -22.10
N VAL A 290 30.08 -13.72 -20.96
CA VAL A 290 29.37 -12.79 -20.07
C VAL A 290 29.94 -11.39 -20.23
N GLU A 291 29.30 -10.55 -21.05
CA GLU A 291 29.58 -9.10 -21.06
C GLU A 291 28.80 -8.40 -19.94
N THR A 292 29.38 -8.33 -18.74
CA THR A 292 28.87 -7.46 -17.67
C THR A 292 29.09 -5.99 -18.02
N TRP A 293 28.12 -5.38 -18.72
CA TRP A 293 28.09 -3.93 -18.89
C TRP A 293 27.74 -3.23 -17.57
N SER A 294 28.69 -2.50 -16.99
CA SER A 294 28.56 -1.83 -15.69
C SER A 294 28.03 -0.39 -15.76
N GLY A 295 27.78 0.13 -16.97
CA GLY A 295 27.38 1.53 -17.18
C GLY A 295 25.87 1.78 -17.13
N TYR A 296 25.35 2.15 -15.97
CA TYR A 296 24.02 2.77 -15.87
C TYR A 296 23.98 4.10 -16.64
N PRO A 297 22.99 4.34 -17.53
CA PRO A 297 22.73 5.68 -18.05
C PRO A 297 22.16 6.54 -16.92
N VAL A 298 22.98 7.44 -16.38
CA VAL A 298 22.57 8.36 -15.29
C VAL A 298 21.46 9.32 -15.73
N SER A 299 21.35 9.58 -17.04
CA SER A 299 20.18 10.19 -17.69
C SER A 299 20.17 9.88 -19.19
N GLY A 300 18.97 9.88 -19.79
CA GLY A 300 18.75 9.69 -21.23
C GLY A 300 18.31 8.27 -21.64
N PRO A 301 17.76 8.11 -22.86
CA PRO A 301 17.44 6.78 -23.40
C PRO A 301 18.72 5.98 -23.66
N PRO A 302 18.69 4.63 -23.58
CA PRO A 302 19.84 3.81 -23.95
C PRO A 302 20.21 4.03 -25.43
N PRO A 303 21.49 3.98 -25.82
CA PRO A 303 21.88 4.14 -27.21
C PRO A 303 21.25 3.06 -28.09
N ALA A 304 20.81 3.41 -29.30
CA ALA A 304 20.02 2.54 -30.18
C ALA A 304 20.64 1.14 -30.43
N ALA A 305 21.98 1.05 -30.45
CA ALA A 305 22.70 -0.22 -30.58
C ALA A 305 22.43 -1.24 -29.44
N TYR A 306 22.00 -0.77 -28.26
CA TYR A 306 21.65 -1.60 -27.10
C TYR A 306 20.15 -1.72 -26.87
N GLN A 307 19.32 -1.07 -27.70
CA GLN A 307 17.86 -1.00 -27.49
C GLN A 307 17.18 -2.38 -27.56
N PHE A 308 17.81 -3.35 -28.22
CA PHE A 308 17.38 -4.76 -28.31
C PHE A 308 17.60 -5.58 -27.02
N PHE A 309 18.38 -5.07 -26.05
CA PHE A 309 18.62 -5.73 -24.75
C PHE A 309 17.67 -5.24 -23.64
N TYR A 310 16.68 -4.43 -23.98
CA TYR A 310 15.68 -3.92 -23.04
C TYR A 310 14.28 -4.23 -23.57
N ASN A 311 13.48 -4.97 -22.80
CA ASN A 311 12.04 -5.02 -23.03
C ASN A 311 11.50 -3.57 -23.04
N ILE A 312 10.56 -3.27 -23.94
CA ILE A 312 9.90 -1.96 -23.96
C ILE A 312 8.97 -1.90 -22.75
N VAL A 313 9.49 -1.32 -21.66
CA VAL A 313 8.81 -1.39 -20.36
C VAL A 313 7.55 -0.54 -20.39
N GLY A 314 6.43 -1.21 -20.16
CA GLY A 314 5.12 -0.59 -20.12
C GLY A 314 4.86 0.28 -18.90
N THR A 315 3.61 0.70 -18.77
CA THR A 315 3.22 1.74 -17.82
C THR A 315 3.19 1.25 -16.38
N THR A 316 3.43 2.17 -15.44
CA THR A 316 3.85 1.79 -14.09
C THR A 316 2.69 1.37 -13.18
N GLY A 317 2.79 0.18 -12.58
CA GLY A 317 1.70 -0.46 -11.85
C GLY A 317 1.27 0.27 -10.57
N ARG A 318 -0.04 0.30 -10.31
CA ARG A 318 -0.63 1.00 -9.16
C ARG A 318 -0.62 0.12 -7.90
N THR A 319 -0.17 0.69 -6.78
CA THR A 319 -0.18 0.05 -5.45
C THR A 319 -1.33 0.62 -4.63
N SER A 320 -2.19 -0.23 -4.07
CA SER A 320 -3.48 0.20 -3.53
C SER A 320 -3.77 -0.35 -2.13
N LEU A 321 -4.04 0.56 -1.18
CA LEU A 321 -4.44 0.25 0.19
C LEU A 321 -5.95 0.50 0.37
N GLN A 322 -6.71 -0.59 0.49
CA GLN A 322 -8.17 -0.56 0.63
C GLN A 322 -8.56 -0.97 2.06
N ALA A 323 -9.16 -0.04 2.81
CA ALA A 323 -9.54 -0.25 4.21
C ALA A 323 -10.74 0.60 4.62
N LEU A 324 -11.40 0.29 5.75
CA LEU A 324 -12.45 1.17 6.29
C LEU A 324 -11.88 2.50 6.79
N ALA A 325 -10.70 2.48 7.41
CA ALA A 325 -9.98 3.65 7.92
C ALA A 325 -8.51 3.28 8.21
N VAL A 326 -7.65 4.29 8.35
CA VAL A 326 -6.24 4.12 8.71
C VAL A 326 -5.87 5.04 9.87
N ASP A 327 -5.30 4.49 10.94
CA ASP A 327 -4.75 5.29 12.05
C ASP A 327 -3.39 5.89 11.69
N ASN A 328 -2.43 5.10 11.19
CA ASN A 328 -1.12 5.59 10.77
C ASN A 328 -0.71 5.02 9.41
N LEU A 329 -0.55 5.88 8.40
CA LEU A 329 0.11 5.61 7.13
C LEU A 329 1.53 6.20 7.17
N LYS A 330 2.54 5.41 6.81
CA LYS A 330 3.95 5.81 6.80
C LYS A 330 4.70 5.20 5.63
N VAL A 331 5.33 6.04 4.82
CA VAL A 331 6.33 5.66 3.82
C VAL A 331 7.64 6.33 4.24
N ARG A 332 8.73 5.59 4.40
CA ARG A 332 10.01 6.12 4.94
C ARG A 332 10.87 6.75 3.85
N GLY A 333 10.92 6.12 2.67
CA GLY A 333 11.47 6.61 1.41
C GLY A 333 10.35 7.12 0.49
N SER A 334 10.48 6.86 -0.80
CA SER A 334 9.55 7.31 -1.84
C SER A 334 8.25 6.50 -1.90
N ALA A 335 7.19 7.15 -2.39
CA ALA A 335 5.97 6.51 -2.87
C ALA A 335 5.73 6.94 -4.32
N LYS A 336 5.55 5.98 -5.23
CA LYS A 336 5.07 6.19 -6.60
C LYS A 336 3.79 5.38 -6.85
N ASN A 337 2.80 6.01 -7.50
CA ASN A 337 1.47 5.46 -7.84
C ASN A 337 0.79 4.71 -6.67
N PHE A 338 0.81 5.34 -5.49
CA PHE A 338 0.25 4.77 -4.26
C PHE A 338 -1.12 5.38 -3.96
N THR A 339 -2.14 4.55 -3.81
CA THR A 339 -3.50 4.97 -3.43
C THR A 339 -3.89 4.44 -2.06
N ALA A 340 -4.62 5.25 -1.28
CA ALA A 340 -5.28 4.82 -0.05
C ALA A 340 -6.74 5.28 -0.04
N GLN A 341 -7.67 4.33 0.03
CA GLN A 341 -9.12 4.54 -0.09
C GLN A 341 -9.90 3.39 0.58
N LYS A 342 -11.24 3.38 0.45
CA LYS A 342 -12.10 2.27 0.93
C LYS A 342 -12.41 1.24 -0.16
N ASN A 343 -12.74 1.69 -1.38
CA ASN A 343 -13.19 0.83 -2.49
C ASN A 343 -12.07 0.54 -3.51
N THR A 344 -12.32 -0.24 -4.56
CA THR A 344 -11.34 -0.59 -5.59
C THR A 344 -10.76 0.61 -6.36
N THR A 345 -11.53 1.69 -6.55
CA THR A 345 -11.10 2.89 -7.29
C THR A 345 -11.39 4.17 -6.48
N PRO A 346 -10.39 5.02 -6.22
CA PRO A 346 -10.56 6.27 -5.46
C PRO A 346 -11.41 7.30 -6.23
N PHE A 347 -11.99 8.25 -5.50
CA PHE A 347 -12.75 9.39 -6.03
C PHE A 347 -13.93 9.04 -6.97
N THR A 348 -14.44 7.81 -6.90
CA THR A 348 -15.58 7.34 -7.71
C THR A 348 -16.93 7.68 -7.10
N SER A 349 -17.01 7.86 -5.78
CA SER A 349 -18.25 8.25 -5.10
C SER A 349 -17.98 8.96 -3.77
N SER A 350 -19.04 9.41 -3.09
CA SER A 350 -18.96 9.83 -1.68
C SER A 350 -18.47 8.72 -0.75
N GLU A 351 -18.62 7.45 -1.13
CA GLU A 351 -18.26 6.29 -0.31
C GLU A 351 -16.95 5.59 -0.69
N SER A 352 -16.28 6.02 -1.77
CA SER A 352 -15.03 5.40 -2.21
C SER A 352 -13.85 5.61 -1.24
N GLY A 353 -13.91 6.66 -0.41
CA GLY A 353 -12.83 7.09 0.47
C GLY A 353 -12.89 6.55 1.90
N LEU A 354 -11.73 6.54 2.56
CA LEU A 354 -11.56 6.15 3.97
C LEU A 354 -12.51 6.92 4.91
N ARG A 355 -13.05 6.24 5.93
CA ARG A 355 -13.84 6.88 7.00
C ARG A 355 -13.01 7.87 7.82
N TYR A 356 -11.69 7.68 7.92
CA TYR A 356 -10.72 8.68 8.39
C TYR A 356 -9.29 8.23 8.07
N LEU A 357 -8.37 9.19 8.10
CA LEU A 357 -6.92 8.98 8.04
C LEU A 357 -6.28 9.79 9.18
N ARG A 358 -5.97 9.19 10.33
CA ARG A 358 -5.52 9.97 11.50
C ARG A 358 -4.14 10.59 11.27
N ARG A 359 -3.22 9.88 10.59
CA ARG A 359 -1.91 10.41 10.19
C ARG A 359 -1.43 9.77 8.89
N ALA A 360 -0.86 10.57 7.99
CA ALA A 360 0.00 10.10 6.91
C ALA A 360 1.33 10.87 6.87
N THR A 361 2.44 10.13 6.71
CA THR A 361 3.78 10.70 6.59
C THR A 361 4.54 10.03 5.44
N PHE A 362 5.04 10.82 4.50
CA PHE A 362 5.91 10.40 3.40
C PHE A 362 7.31 11.01 3.59
N GLY A 363 8.35 10.18 3.50
CA GLY A 363 9.72 10.56 3.87
C GLY A 363 10.62 10.97 2.70
N GLY A 364 10.56 10.24 1.59
CA GLY A 364 11.06 10.64 0.27
C GLY A 364 9.97 11.31 -0.56
N ASN A 365 10.18 11.41 -1.88
CA ASN A 365 9.17 11.99 -2.77
C ASN A 365 7.90 11.14 -2.82
N ALA A 366 6.75 11.81 -2.83
CA ALA A 366 5.41 11.22 -2.86
C ALA A 366 4.75 11.62 -4.19
N ASP A 367 4.89 10.78 -5.21
CA ASP A 367 4.41 11.06 -6.57
C ASP A 367 3.29 10.09 -7.00
N ALA A 368 2.36 10.57 -7.83
CA ALA A 368 1.05 9.95 -8.07
C ALA A 368 0.30 9.52 -6.78
N VAL A 369 0.52 10.18 -5.64
CA VAL A 369 -0.07 9.74 -4.37
C VAL A 369 -1.54 10.21 -4.27
N ALA A 370 -2.46 9.25 -4.21
CA ALA A 370 -3.89 9.49 -4.10
C ALA A 370 -4.43 9.10 -2.71
N LEU A 371 -4.81 10.08 -1.90
CA LEU A 371 -5.45 9.88 -0.60
C LEU A 371 -6.93 10.24 -0.69
N ASP A 372 -7.78 9.21 -0.79
CA ASP A 372 -9.22 9.39 -0.79
C ASP A 372 -9.80 9.16 0.61
N VAL A 373 -10.24 10.25 1.26
CA VAL A 373 -10.84 10.24 2.59
C VAL A 373 -12.20 10.96 2.56
N ASN A 374 -13.27 10.24 2.87
CA ASN A 374 -14.61 10.82 3.03
C ASN A 374 -14.74 11.51 4.41
N GLY A 375 -14.01 11.04 5.42
CA GLY A 375 -13.96 11.66 6.74
C GLY A 375 -12.86 12.71 6.93
N ASN A 376 -12.43 12.87 8.17
CA ASN A 376 -11.37 13.82 8.53
C ASN A 376 -9.97 13.21 8.36
N ILE A 377 -9.00 14.05 8.02
CA ILE A 377 -7.58 13.76 8.13
C ILE A 377 -6.97 14.51 9.31
N GLY A 378 -6.13 13.85 10.12
CA GLY A 378 -5.41 14.49 11.21
C GLY A 378 -4.18 15.25 10.71
N ASP A 379 -3.04 14.56 10.67
CA ASP A 379 -1.77 15.12 10.18
C ASP A 379 -1.43 14.54 8.77
N LEU A 380 -1.16 15.42 7.80
CA LEU A 380 -0.44 15.10 6.57
C LEU A 380 0.97 15.69 6.63
N THR A 381 1.99 14.90 6.31
CA THR A 381 3.38 15.36 6.25
C THR A 381 4.12 14.76 5.06
N PHE A 382 4.53 15.63 4.14
CA PHE A 382 5.37 15.32 2.99
C PHE A 382 6.76 15.93 3.25
N LYS A 383 7.76 15.09 3.56
CA LYS A 383 9.11 15.56 3.92
C LYS A 383 9.96 15.97 2.71
N LYS A 384 9.57 15.53 1.51
CA LYS A 384 10.31 15.64 0.25
C LYS A 384 9.35 15.81 -0.94
N GLY A 385 8.38 16.70 -0.81
CA GLY A 385 7.41 17.05 -1.84
C GLY A 385 6.18 16.13 -1.93
N LEU A 386 5.18 16.62 -2.66
CA LEU A 386 4.07 15.86 -3.23
C LEU A 386 4.04 16.20 -4.73
N GLY A 387 4.09 15.19 -5.59
CA GLY A 387 4.37 15.35 -7.02
C GLY A 387 5.87 15.58 -7.30
N ASP A 388 6.38 15.00 -8.39
CA ASP A 388 7.78 15.19 -8.80
C ASP A 388 7.99 16.51 -9.59
N PRO A 389 8.95 17.37 -9.20
CA PRO A 389 9.29 18.59 -9.94
C PRO A 389 10.24 18.36 -11.13
N THR A 390 10.83 17.17 -11.28
CA THR A 390 11.70 16.89 -12.43
C THR A 390 10.90 16.96 -13.74
N GLY A 391 11.43 17.67 -14.74
CA GLY A 391 10.79 17.81 -16.06
C GLY A 391 9.51 18.68 -16.11
N VAL A 392 9.23 19.53 -15.11
CA VAL A 392 7.99 20.33 -15.09
C VAL A 392 8.20 21.76 -15.62
N TYR A 393 7.94 21.93 -16.92
CA TYR A 393 8.12 23.20 -17.65
C TYR A 393 6.81 24.00 -17.76
N THR A 394 6.89 25.33 -17.68
CA THR A 394 5.71 26.24 -17.63
C THR A 394 5.69 27.32 -18.72
N ALA A 395 6.49 27.17 -19.78
CA ALA A 395 6.61 28.14 -20.87
C ALA A 395 6.97 27.48 -22.21
N SER A 396 6.59 28.15 -23.30
CA SER A 396 7.09 27.94 -24.66
C SER A 396 7.75 29.22 -25.16
N ALA A 397 8.69 29.12 -26.10
CA ALA A 397 9.37 30.27 -26.70
C ALA A 397 9.21 30.28 -28.22
N THR A 398 8.88 31.43 -28.81
CA THR A 398 9.04 31.65 -30.26
C THR A 398 10.46 32.13 -30.49
N VAL A 399 11.25 31.38 -31.28
CA VAL A 399 12.68 31.65 -31.45
C VAL A 399 12.98 31.93 -32.93
N PRO A 400 13.87 32.89 -33.26
CA PRO A 400 14.28 33.14 -34.65
C PRO A 400 14.88 31.90 -35.32
N SER A 401 14.75 31.81 -36.65
CA SER A 401 15.37 30.72 -37.42
C SER A 401 16.90 30.74 -37.26
N THR A 402 17.49 29.55 -37.06
CA THR A 402 18.93 29.37 -36.80
C THR A 402 19.69 28.73 -37.97
N SER A 403 19.07 28.53 -39.13
CA SER A 403 19.75 28.04 -40.34
C SER A 403 19.05 28.45 -41.65
N GLU A 404 19.78 28.40 -42.76
CA GLU A 404 19.56 29.18 -43.99
C GLU A 404 18.40 28.71 -44.91
N THR A 405 17.52 27.83 -44.45
CA THR A 405 16.46 27.19 -45.27
C THR A 405 15.04 27.30 -44.69
N GLY A 406 14.61 28.52 -44.33
CA GLY A 406 13.19 28.81 -44.10
C GLY A 406 12.89 30.12 -43.37
N THR A 407 11.82 30.80 -43.79
CA THR A 407 11.33 32.06 -43.20
C THR A 407 10.25 31.87 -42.12
N ALA A 408 9.92 30.63 -41.74
CA ALA A 408 8.94 30.35 -40.71
C ALA A 408 9.53 30.44 -39.30
N THR A 409 8.93 31.24 -38.41
CA THR A 409 9.21 31.19 -36.97
C THR A 409 8.86 29.82 -36.40
N GLN A 410 9.81 29.18 -35.71
CA GLN A 410 9.55 27.94 -35.00
C GLN A 410 9.20 28.20 -33.53
N THR A 411 8.20 27.49 -33.03
CA THR A 411 7.91 27.41 -31.60
C THR A 411 8.91 26.44 -30.97
N GLN A 412 9.99 26.98 -30.39
CA GLN A 412 10.93 26.16 -29.64
C GLN A 412 10.34 25.85 -28.27
N LEU A 413 9.86 24.62 -28.11
CA LEU A 413 9.67 24.02 -26.80
C LEU A 413 11.06 23.78 -26.21
N LEU A 414 11.38 24.48 -25.12
CA LEU A 414 12.60 24.20 -24.37
C LEU A 414 12.45 22.79 -23.75
N PRO A 415 13.46 21.90 -23.82
CA PRO A 415 13.23 20.45 -23.74
C PRO A 415 12.71 20.00 -22.37
N ALA A 416 12.00 18.87 -22.23
CA ALA A 416 12.16 17.63 -23.01
C ALA A 416 11.19 17.42 -24.18
N THR A 417 11.74 17.08 -25.33
CA THR A 417 11.06 16.63 -26.54
C THR A 417 10.99 15.09 -26.58
N ASN A 418 9.83 14.51 -26.23
CA ASN A 418 9.45 13.08 -26.31
C ASN A 418 10.46 12.06 -25.71
N TYR A 419 10.06 11.17 -24.78
CA TYR A 419 8.84 10.37 -24.82
C TYR A 419 7.94 10.49 -23.58
N GLY A 420 6.67 10.16 -23.77
CA GLY A 420 5.79 9.67 -22.70
C GLY A 420 5.10 10.73 -21.82
N ILE A 421 5.84 11.65 -21.20
CA ILE A 421 5.27 12.42 -20.05
C ILE A 421 5.68 13.90 -19.99
N PRO A 422 4.82 14.83 -20.46
CA PRO A 422 4.82 16.24 -20.10
C PRO A 422 3.54 16.62 -19.32
N ALA A 423 3.58 17.25 -18.13
CA ALA A 423 4.72 17.71 -17.35
C ALA A 423 4.39 17.51 -15.86
N GLY A 424 5.07 16.58 -15.19
CA GLY A 424 4.75 16.10 -13.82
C GLY A 424 5.01 14.60 -13.69
N SER A 425 6.24 14.17 -14.00
CA SER A 425 6.46 12.95 -14.80
C SER A 425 6.59 11.61 -14.06
N THR A 426 5.87 11.44 -12.93
CA THR A 426 5.20 10.16 -12.62
C THR A 426 3.87 10.38 -11.86
N GLY A 427 3.03 11.33 -12.32
CA GLY A 427 1.74 11.65 -11.73
C GLY A 427 0.51 11.02 -12.42
N TYR A 428 -0.05 9.94 -11.85
CA TYR A 428 -1.28 9.27 -12.34
C TYR A 428 -2.20 8.81 -11.19
N PRO A 429 -3.04 9.69 -10.61
CA PRO A 429 -3.98 9.36 -9.53
C PRO A 429 -5.28 8.74 -10.08
N ALA A 430 -5.13 7.78 -10.99
CA ALA A 430 -6.15 6.92 -11.58
C ALA A 430 -7.49 7.57 -12.05
N ALA A 431 -7.51 8.52 -12.98
CA ALA A 431 -6.41 9.25 -13.61
C ALA A 431 -6.91 10.64 -14.04
N GLY A 432 -6.16 11.66 -13.65
CA GLY A 432 -6.31 13.07 -14.07
C GLY A 432 -4.95 13.77 -14.11
N ASP A 433 -3.90 12.96 -14.19
CA ASP A 433 -2.52 13.31 -14.54
C ASP A 433 -1.84 14.31 -13.57
N LEU A 434 -2.05 14.07 -12.28
CA LEU A 434 -1.58 14.90 -11.16
C LEU A 434 -0.50 14.18 -10.34
N GLY A 435 0.51 14.92 -9.89
CA GLY A 435 1.56 14.42 -8.98
C GLY A 435 1.05 14.02 -7.59
N GLY A 436 -0.16 14.47 -7.21
CA GLY A 436 -0.85 13.94 -6.04
C GLY A 436 -2.23 14.54 -5.81
N VAL A 437 -3.14 13.74 -5.26
CA VAL A 437 -4.53 14.14 -4.97
C VAL A 437 -4.91 13.76 -3.55
N VAL A 438 -5.47 14.70 -2.81
CA VAL A 438 -6.01 14.48 -1.47
C VAL A 438 -7.45 14.98 -1.42
N ARG A 439 -8.38 14.09 -1.06
CA ARG A 439 -9.77 14.43 -0.72
C ARG A 439 -9.98 14.21 0.78
N ALA A 440 -10.62 15.17 1.44
CA ALA A 440 -10.99 15.08 2.86
C ALA A 440 -12.28 15.86 3.17
N ARG A 441 -12.93 15.56 4.30
CA ARG A 441 -13.95 16.45 4.89
C ARG A 441 -13.32 17.63 5.60
N ASN A 442 -12.26 17.41 6.40
CA ASN A 442 -11.44 18.44 7.03
C ASN A 442 -10.01 17.91 7.19
N ILE A 443 -9.01 18.80 7.28
CA ILE A 443 -7.62 18.43 7.58
C ILE A 443 -7.11 19.26 8.77
N ARG A 444 -6.54 18.62 9.81
CA ARG A 444 -6.00 19.35 10.98
C ARG A 444 -4.65 20.00 10.68
N SER A 445 -3.75 19.33 9.97
CA SER A 445 -2.44 19.87 9.58
C SER A 445 -1.97 19.32 8.23
N ILE A 446 -1.48 20.20 7.38
CA ILE A 446 -0.65 19.89 6.20
C ILE A 446 0.74 20.47 6.43
N ARG A 447 1.77 19.67 6.21
CA ARG A 447 3.17 20.08 6.18
C ARG A 447 3.84 19.53 4.92
N ALA A 448 4.22 20.41 4.00
CA ALA A 448 4.97 20.05 2.79
C ALA A 448 6.34 20.75 2.80
N LYS A 449 7.41 20.01 2.52
CA LYS A 449 8.76 20.53 2.26
C LYS A 449 9.13 20.25 0.80
N ALA A 450 10.06 21.04 0.25
CA ALA A 450 10.58 20.85 -1.09
C ALA A 450 11.11 19.43 -1.33
N ALA A 451 10.87 18.88 -2.52
CA ALA A 451 11.50 17.65 -2.99
C ALA A 451 12.98 17.91 -3.33
N ASP A 452 13.22 19.03 -3.98
CA ASP A 452 14.45 19.53 -4.57
C ASP A 452 14.95 20.80 -3.85
N VAL A 453 16.02 21.40 -4.39
CA VAL A 453 16.57 22.69 -3.96
C VAL A 453 16.92 23.51 -5.19
N HIS A 454 16.66 24.81 -5.13
CA HIS A 454 17.10 25.75 -6.15
C HIS A 454 18.44 26.36 -5.74
N LEU A 455 19.41 26.37 -6.65
CA LEU A 455 20.65 27.13 -6.51
C LEU A 455 20.42 28.52 -7.12
N ILE A 456 20.57 29.58 -6.31
CA ILE A 456 20.35 30.96 -6.76
C ILE A 456 21.67 31.73 -6.63
N THR A 457 22.17 32.25 -7.74
CA THR A 457 23.29 33.20 -7.77
C THR A 457 22.83 34.61 -7.42
N ALA A 458 23.74 35.47 -6.96
CA ALA A 458 23.44 36.88 -6.77
C ALA A 458 23.07 37.55 -8.11
N GLN A 459 21.98 38.34 -8.12
CA GLN A 459 21.56 39.09 -9.32
C GLN A 459 22.54 40.21 -9.71
N ASN A 460 23.48 40.56 -8.83
CA ASN A 460 24.66 41.35 -9.16
C ASN A 460 25.91 40.58 -8.68
N PRO A 461 26.83 40.16 -9.57
CA PRO A 461 28.07 39.48 -9.18
C PRO A 461 29.02 40.37 -8.37
N ASP A 462 28.98 41.70 -8.55
CA ASP A 462 29.89 42.65 -7.89
C ASP A 462 29.73 42.66 -6.36
N PHE A 463 28.57 42.23 -5.86
CA PHE A 463 28.25 42.21 -4.42
C PHE A 463 28.78 40.98 -3.68
N VAL A 464 29.31 39.96 -4.38
CA VAL A 464 29.74 38.69 -3.75
C VAL A 464 31.08 38.20 -4.32
N SER A 465 32.13 39.01 -4.15
CA SER A 465 33.54 38.67 -4.45
C SER A 465 34.39 38.57 -3.17
N LEU A 466 33.81 38.07 -2.08
CA LEU A 466 34.47 38.01 -0.77
C LEU A 466 35.48 36.86 -0.60
N ASN A 467 35.43 35.82 -1.45
CA ASN A 467 36.42 34.74 -1.48
C ASN A 467 36.70 34.29 -2.92
N GLN A 468 37.86 34.70 -3.44
CA GLN A 468 38.40 34.41 -4.79
C GLN A 468 37.64 35.03 -5.97
N PRO A 469 38.35 35.50 -7.02
CA PRO A 469 37.73 35.84 -8.30
C PRO A 469 37.11 34.62 -9.01
N SER A 470 36.20 34.88 -9.94
CA SER A 470 35.71 33.93 -10.95
C SER A 470 34.89 32.72 -10.49
N THR A 471 34.54 32.59 -9.21
CA THR A 471 33.61 31.53 -8.73
C THR A 471 32.31 32.16 -8.22
N PRO A 472 31.13 31.84 -8.81
CA PRO A 472 29.87 32.40 -8.35
C PRO A 472 29.39 31.73 -7.05
N ASP A 473 29.20 32.52 -5.99
CA ASP A 473 28.59 32.05 -4.74
C ASP A 473 27.10 31.72 -4.95
N TYR A 474 26.72 30.48 -4.63
CA TYR A 474 25.35 29.98 -4.74
C TYR A 474 24.64 29.94 -3.38
N VAL A 475 23.50 30.62 -3.27
CA VAL A 475 22.60 30.48 -2.12
C VAL A 475 21.60 29.36 -2.39
N VAL A 476 21.64 28.30 -1.57
CA VAL A 476 20.68 27.20 -1.63
C VAL A 476 19.34 27.63 -1.04
N GLN A 477 18.27 27.58 -1.84
CA GLN A 477 16.89 27.79 -1.38
C GLN A 477 16.04 26.51 -1.54
N PRO A 478 14.96 26.34 -0.74
CA PRO A 478 14.00 25.26 -0.97
C PRO A 478 13.39 25.37 -2.37
N GLY A 479 13.40 24.27 -3.12
CA GLY A 479 12.80 24.20 -4.45
C GLY A 479 11.28 24.06 -4.40
N THR A 480 10.71 23.17 -5.19
CA THR A 480 9.27 22.95 -5.29
C THR A 480 8.78 21.91 -4.26
N ALA A 481 7.73 22.25 -3.52
CA ALA A 481 7.16 21.41 -2.46
C ALA A 481 5.85 20.72 -2.85
N MET A 482 5.17 21.20 -3.89
CA MET A 482 3.92 20.65 -4.41
C MET A 482 3.86 20.87 -5.92
N THR A 483 3.84 19.81 -6.71
CA THR A 483 3.90 19.86 -8.18
C THR A 483 2.72 19.14 -8.83
N ASN A 484 1.91 19.87 -9.61
CA ASN A 484 0.65 19.37 -10.22
C ASN A 484 -0.23 18.65 -9.19
N THR A 485 -0.49 19.24 -8.02
CA THR A 485 -1.22 18.58 -6.91
C THR A 485 -2.56 19.24 -6.59
N ALA A 486 -3.52 18.44 -6.14
CA ALA A 486 -4.81 18.93 -5.66
C ALA A 486 -5.09 18.45 -4.23
N ILE A 487 -5.06 19.35 -3.24
CA ILE A 487 -5.51 19.08 -1.87
C ILE A 487 -6.84 19.78 -1.63
N THR A 488 -7.90 19.00 -1.46
CA THR A 488 -9.28 19.47 -1.41
C THR A 488 -9.97 19.13 -0.09
N THR A 489 -10.74 20.07 0.46
CA THR A 489 -11.60 19.79 1.61
C THR A 489 -13.03 20.29 1.48
N ASP A 490 -13.97 19.40 1.77
CA ASP A 490 -15.41 19.65 1.84
C ASP A 490 -15.76 20.72 2.90
N GLY A 491 -14.97 20.78 3.97
CA GLY A 491 -15.02 21.73 5.08
C GLY A 491 -13.77 22.61 5.10
N SER A 492 -12.95 22.51 6.15
CA SER A 492 -11.83 23.45 6.42
C SER A 492 -10.49 22.75 6.68
N ILE A 493 -9.41 23.54 6.57
CA ILE A 493 -8.07 23.14 7.01
C ILE A 493 -7.64 24.04 8.17
N ASN A 494 -7.14 23.48 9.27
CA ASN A 494 -6.69 24.31 10.40
C ASN A 494 -5.29 24.90 10.14
N HIS A 495 -4.30 24.08 9.78
CA HIS A 495 -2.92 24.52 9.55
C HIS A 495 -2.38 24.02 8.21
N VAL A 496 -1.80 24.91 7.42
CA VAL A 496 -1.04 24.60 6.20
C VAL A 496 0.33 25.27 6.30
N ASN A 497 1.39 24.50 6.21
CA ASN A 497 2.77 25.00 6.17
C ASN A 497 3.51 24.39 4.97
N VAL A 498 3.96 25.23 4.05
CA VAL A 498 4.71 24.83 2.84
C VAL A 498 6.08 25.49 2.85
N THR A 499 7.13 24.70 2.64
CA THR A 499 8.52 25.17 2.55
C THR A 499 9.07 24.78 1.18
N GLY A 500 8.88 25.67 0.22
CA GLY A 500 9.10 25.51 -1.21
C GLY A 500 7.98 26.14 -2.03
N ASN A 501 8.11 26.08 -3.34
CA ASN A 501 7.12 26.56 -4.30
C ASN A 501 5.90 25.64 -4.36
N LEU A 502 4.75 26.20 -4.73
CA LEU A 502 3.67 25.44 -5.37
C LEU A 502 3.78 25.67 -6.88
N LEU A 503 3.79 24.58 -7.63
CA LEU A 503 3.84 24.55 -9.09
C LEU A 503 2.59 23.84 -9.61
N ASN A 504 1.82 24.51 -10.48
CA ASN A 504 0.59 24.02 -11.09
C ASN A 504 -0.41 23.38 -10.09
N SER A 505 -0.50 23.84 -8.83
CA SER A 505 -1.15 23.11 -7.73
C SER A 505 -2.31 23.89 -7.07
N GLU A 506 -3.32 23.19 -6.55
CA GLU A 506 -4.41 23.77 -5.76
C GLU A 506 -4.50 23.24 -4.33
N ILE A 507 -4.69 24.15 -3.36
CA ILE A 507 -5.17 23.83 -2.01
C ILE A 507 -6.52 24.53 -1.82
N LYS A 508 -7.61 23.77 -1.74
CA LYS A 508 -8.97 24.31 -1.88
C LYS A 508 -9.93 23.84 -0.79
N THR A 509 -10.49 24.79 -0.02
CA THR A 509 -11.43 24.50 1.08
C THR A 509 -12.86 24.95 0.76
N GLY A 510 -13.86 24.29 1.37
CA GLY A 510 -15.27 24.48 1.05
C GLY A 510 -15.70 23.87 -0.28
N PHE A 511 -14.91 22.93 -0.79
CA PHE A 511 -14.96 22.40 -2.16
C PHE A 511 -15.05 20.88 -2.16
N ASN A 512 -16.10 20.37 -2.80
CA ASN A 512 -16.37 18.94 -2.92
C ASN A 512 -15.79 18.40 -4.23
N TYR A 513 -14.65 17.71 -4.14
CA TYR A 513 -13.95 17.13 -5.29
C TYR A 513 -14.79 16.12 -6.08
N GLN A 514 -15.72 15.40 -5.43
CA GLN A 514 -16.58 14.44 -6.14
C GLN A 514 -17.53 15.13 -7.12
N THR A 515 -18.21 16.20 -6.67
CA THR A 515 -19.15 16.93 -7.53
C THR A 515 -18.42 17.67 -8.65
N TYR A 516 -17.17 18.10 -8.41
CA TYR A 516 -16.29 18.62 -9.47
C TYR A 516 -15.95 17.56 -10.53
N LEU A 517 -15.55 16.34 -10.15
CA LEU A 517 -15.32 15.23 -11.10
C LEU A 517 -16.60 14.81 -11.87
N GLN A 518 -17.78 15.14 -11.33
CA GLN A 518 -19.08 14.96 -11.99
C GLN A 518 -19.49 16.15 -12.88
N GLY A 519 -18.57 17.08 -13.17
CA GLY A 519 -18.82 18.27 -14.00
C GLY A 519 -19.67 19.36 -13.33
N LEU A 520 -19.98 19.22 -12.03
CA LEU A 520 -20.80 20.19 -11.29
C LEU A 520 -19.92 21.19 -10.52
N GLN A 521 -20.49 22.35 -10.17
CA GLN A 521 -19.82 23.33 -9.32
C GLN A 521 -19.38 22.69 -7.99
N GLY A 522 -18.08 22.63 -7.74
CA GLY A 522 -17.51 21.97 -6.55
C GLY A 522 -17.52 22.84 -5.29
N THR A 523 -17.43 24.17 -5.42
CA THR A 523 -17.42 25.08 -4.27
C THR A 523 -18.84 25.24 -3.71
N ARG A 524 -19.08 24.77 -2.48
CA ARG A 524 -20.45 24.67 -1.91
C ARG A 524 -20.59 25.06 -0.43
N ARG A 525 -19.51 25.12 0.35
CA ARG A 525 -19.60 25.32 1.82
C ARG A 525 -18.71 26.43 2.34
N ALA A 526 -19.16 27.09 3.40
CA ALA A 526 -18.32 28.02 4.17
C ALA A 526 -17.10 27.29 4.73
N SER A 527 -15.92 27.91 4.67
CA SER A 527 -14.65 27.26 5.00
C SER A 527 -13.58 28.23 5.47
N ARG A 528 -12.51 27.68 6.06
CA ARG A 528 -11.31 28.45 6.38
C ARG A 528 -10.02 27.66 6.18
N ILE A 529 -8.94 28.41 5.93
CA ILE A 529 -7.58 28.02 6.27
C ILE A 529 -7.14 28.90 7.45
N ALA A 530 -7.14 28.34 8.67
CA ALA A 530 -7.01 29.13 9.90
C ALA A 530 -5.58 29.63 10.17
N SER A 531 -4.57 28.94 9.64
CA SER A 531 -3.17 29.37 9.61
C SER A 531 -2.49 28.82 8.36
N TYR A 532 -2.26 29.68 7.36
CA TYR A 532 -1.43 29.40 6.20
C TYR A 532 -0.03 30.02 6.35
N LYS A 533 1.01 29.24 6.04
CA LYS A 533 2.39 29.73 5.91
C LYS A 533 3.01 29.11 4.66
N GLN A 534 3.63 29.94 3.83
CA GLN A 534 4.46 29.50 2.71
C GLN A 534 5.79 30.26 2.72
N ASN A 535 6.87 29.57 2.35
CA ASN A 535 8.15 30.16 1.99
C ASN A 535 8.58 29.59 0.63
N GLY A 536 8.50 30.40 -0.42
CA GLY A 536 8.47 30.01 -1.83
C GLY A 536 7.27 30.62 -2.56
N ASP A 537 7.21 30.44 -3.87
CA ASP A 537 6.27 31.12 -4.77
C ASP A 537 5.04 30.28 -5.15
N LEU A 538 4.03 30.94 -5.71
CA LEU A 538 2.81 30.35 -6.27
C LEU A 538 2.87 30.46 -7.80
N VAL A 539 3.37 29.44 -8.50
CA VAL A 539 3.46 29.42 -9.97
C VAL A 539 2.30 28.60 -10.54
N ASN A 540 1.40 29.24 -11.29
CA ASN A 540 0.12 28.67 -11.75
C ASN A 540 -0.63 27.90 -10.65
N SER A 541 -0.56 28.42 -9.41
CA SER A 541 -0.94 27.69 -8.20
C SER A 541 -1.83 28.54 -7.30
N VAL A 542 -2.87 27.91 -6.76
CA VAL A 542 -3.96 28.61 -6.07
C VAL A 542 -4.25 28.00 -4.70
N VAL A 543 -4.26 28.85 -3.68
CA VAL A 543 -4.74 28.49 -2.34
C VAL A 543 -6.03 29.26 -2.07
N SER A 544 -7.17 28.56 -2.01
CA SER A 544 -8.48 29.20 -1.94
C SER A 544 -9.43 28.60 -0.90
N ALA A 545 -10.29 29.46 -0.35
CA ALA A 545 -11.31 29.10 0.63
C ALA A 545 -12.67 29.62 0.16
N THR A 546 -13.59 28.70 -0.12
CA THR A 546 -14.94 28.95 -0.65
C THR A 546 -14.94 29.97 -1.81
N TYR A 547 -14.09 29.76 -2.81
CA TYR A 547 -13.96 30.63 -3.98
C TYR A 547 -14.40 29.92 -5.26
N ILE A 548 -15.00 30.66 -6.19
CA ILE A 548 -15.41 30.20 -7.52
C ILE A 548 -14.67 31.05 -8.57
N PRO A 549 -13.75 30.47 -9.37
CA PRO A 549 -13.17 31.17 -10.52
C PRO A 549 -14.26 31.41 -11.59
N ALA A 550 -14.15 32.51 -12.33
CA ALA A 550 -15.05 32.83 -13.43
C ALA A 550 -14.48 32.24 -14.74
N ASN A 551 -15.26 31.43 -15.45
CA ASN A 551 -14.83 30.72 -16.66
C ASN A 551 -13.49 29.95 -16.49
N GLY A 552 -13.25 29.39 -15.30
CA GLY A 552 -12.01 28.71 -14.96
C GLY A 552 -10.82 29.63 -14.61
N VAL A 553 -10.99 30.97 -14.61
CA VAL A 553 -9.93 31.94 -14.26
C VAL A 553 -10.10 32.45 -12.83
N TYR A 554 -9.04 32.36 -12.03
CA TYR A 554 -8.98 32.96 -10.69
C TYR A 554 -8.57 34.44 -10.76
N ASN A 555 -9.55 35.33 -10.82
CA ASN A 555 -9.34 36.79 -10.78
C ASN A 555 -10.30 37.43 -9.76
N GLN A 556 -9.78 38.32 -8.88
CA GLN A 556 -10.56 38.91 -7.78
C GLN A 556 -11.73 39.80 -8.23
N ALA A 557 -11.70 40.37 -9.44
CA ALA A 557 -12.76 41.24 -9.95
C ALA A 557 -13.95 40.47 -10.55
N THR A 558 -13.72 39.27 -11.08
CA THR A 558 -14.76 38.48 -11.79
C THR A 558 -15.17 37.21 -11.06
N GLY A 559 -14.31 36.62 -10.21
CA GLY A 559 -14.61 35.38 -9.48
C GLY A 559 -15.48 35.58 -8.24
N THR A 560 -16.40 34.64 -8.00
CA THR A 560 -17.37 34.73 -6.89
C THR A 560 -16.76 34.24 -5.56
N ALA A 561 -16.56 35.16 -4.62
CA ALA A 561 -16.09 34.86 -3.26
C ALA A 561 -17.25 34.50 -2.30
N GLY A 562 -17.36 33.23 -1.92
CA GLY A 562 -18.34 32.75 -0.93
C GLY A 562 -17.95 33.08 0.52
N ARG A 563 -18.51 32.37 1.51
CA ARG A 563 -18.18 32.55 2.94
C ARG A 563 -16.87 31.84 3.33
N GLY A 564 -15.76 32.28 2.75
CA GLY A 564 -14.42 31.70 2.95
C GLY A 564 -13.40 32.66 3.59
N GLN A 565 -12.51 32.14 4.43
CA GLN A 565 -11.45 32.92 5.09
C GLN A 565 -10.07 32.25 5.04
N ILE A 566 -9.01 33.03 4.78
CA ILE A 566 -7.61 32.59 4.91
C ILE A 566 -6.85 33.60 5.79
N ARG A 567 -6.19 33.10 6.84
CA ARG A 567 -5.26 33.88 7.68
C ARG A 567 -3.86 33.30 7.53
N GLY A 568 -2.86 34.11 7.20
CA GLY A 568 -1.50 33.60 6.97
C GLY A 568 -0.50 34.58 6.38
N HIS A 569 0.61 34.04 5.90
CA HIS A 569 1.59 34.76 5.09
C HIS A 569 2.25 33.88 4.03
N VAL A 570 2.54 34.47 2.88
CA VAL A 570 3.44 33.91 1.85
C VAL A 570 4.71 34.76 1.83
N ARG A 571 5.86 34.11 1.98
CA ARG A 571 7.19 34.67 1.70
C ARG A 571 7.59 34.25 0.29
N GLY A 572 7.14 35.05 -0.66
CA GLY A 572 7.19 34.80 -2.10
C GLY A 572 6.16 35.68 -2.82
N PHE A 573 5.95 35.38 -4.09
CA PHE A 573 5.04 36.03 -5.03
C PHE A 573 4.07 35.03 -5.66
N ALA A 574 3.23 35.51 -6.57
CA ALA A 574 2.30 34.68 -7.32
C ALA A 574 2.40 35.03 -8.82
N TYR A 575 2.58 34.00 -9.64
CA TYR A 575 2.89 34.13 -11.06
C TYR A 575 1.91 33.27 -11.88
N GLY A 576 1.00 33.91 -12.61
CA GLY A 576 0.24 33.26 -13.67
C GLY A 576 1.02 33.34 -14.99
N THR A 577 1.52 32.21 -15.51
CA THR A 577 2.27 32.15 -16.78
C THR A 577 1.38 31.75 -17.98
N GLY A 578 0.06 31.76 -17.80
CA GLY A 578 -0.90 31.14 -18.73
C GLY A 578 -1.04 29.62 -18.55
N GLY A 579 -0.21 28.99 -17.71
CA GLY A 579 -0.33 27.58 -17.36
C GLY A 579 -1.57 27.27 -16.51
N ARG A 580 -1.92 25.98 -16.45
CA ARG A 580 -3.08 25.49 -15.67
C ARG A 580 -2.68 25.00 -14.28
N THR A 581 -3.61 25.12 -13.35
CA THR A 581 -3.60 24.46 -12.05
C THR A 581 -4.01 22.98 -12.19
N ALA A 582 -3.76 22.20 -11.14
CA ALA A 582 -4.19 20.81 -10.98
C ALA A 582 -5.72 20.56 -11.07
N LEU A 583 -6.56 21.60 -11.00
CA LEU A 583 -8.01 21.48 -11.23
C LEU A 583 -8.45 22.16 -12.55
N GLY A 584 -7.52 22.27 -13.51
CA GLY A 584 -7.76 22.79 -14.86
C GLY A 584 -8.01 24.30 -14.94
N ASN A 585 -7.92 25.02 -13.82
CA ASN A 585 -8.15 26.46 -13.73
C ASN A 585 -6.88 27.25 -14.11
N TYR A 586 -7.02 28.54 -14.39
CA TYR A 586 -5.92 29.46 -14.68
C TYR A 586 -5.71 30.49 -13.56
N GLY A 587 -4.47 30.99 -13.46
CA GLY A 587 -4.07 32.03 -12.51
C GLY A 587 -3.27 31.49 -11.32
N ALA A 588 -2.82 32.40 -10.45
CA ALA A 588 -2.06 32.07 -9.26
C ALA A 588 -2.36 33.00 -8.08
N GLY A 589 -2.24 32.51 -6.85
CA GLY A 589 -2.39 33.32 -5.64
C GLY A 589 -3.32 32.78 -4.56
N VAL A 590 -3.71 33.67 -3.65
CA VAL A 590 -4.55 33.36 -2.49
C VAL A 590 -5.93 34.03 -2.63
N PHE A 591 -7.00 33.21 -2.65
CA PHE A 591 -8.37 33.66 -2.97
C PHE A 591 -9.39 33.25 -1.91
N ALA A 592 -9.94 34.24 -1.20
CA ALA A 592 -11.00 34.09 -0.20
C ALA A 592 -11.71 35.43 0.02
N ARG A 593 -12.93 35.42 0.58
CA ARG A 593 -13.67 36.65 0.94
C ARG A 593 -12.98 37.43 2.06
N SER A 594 -12.40 36.73 3.03
CA SER A 594 -11.59 37.34 4.11
C SER A 594 -10.15 36.86 3.99
N LYS A 595 -9.22 37.79 3.75
CA LYS A 595 -7.77 37.56 3.72
C LYS A 595 -7.12 38.35 4.84
N ILE A 596 -6.32 37.69 5.69
CA ILE A 596 -5.67 38.31 6.85
C ILE A 596 -4.16 38.01 6.82
N GLY A 597 -3.35 39.03 6.55
CA GLY A 597 -1.89 38.95 6.41
C GLY A 597 -1.40 39.04 4.95
N ARG A 598 -0.10 38.86 4.72
CA ARG A 598 0.55 38.97 3.39
C ARG A 598 0.15 37.77 2.50
N LEU A 599 -0.94 37.91 1.75
CA LEU A 599 -1.54 36.85 0.94
C LEU A 599 -1.68 37.34 -0.53
N PRO A 600 -0.65 37.12 -1.37
CA PRO A 600 -0.55 37.69 -2.70
C PRO A 600 -1.56 37.06 -3.69
N VAL A 601 -1.76 37.76 -4.80
CA VAL A 601 -2.34 37.22 -6.03
C VAL A 601 -1.46 37.62 -7.22
N SER A 602 -1.54 36.86 -8.31
CA SER A 602 -1.12 37.36 -9.61
C SER A 602 -1.94 38.61 -9.96
N PRO A 603 -1.38 39.57 -10.72
CA PRO A 603 -2.16 40.41 -11.62
C PRO A 603 -3.07 39.56 -12.53
#